data_AF-A0AAV6SUN5-F1
#
_entry.id   AF-A0AAV6SUN5-F1
#
_cell.length_a   1.000
_cell.length_b   1.000
_cell.length_c   1.000
_cell.angle_alpha   90.00
_cell.angle_beta   90.00
_cell.angle_gamma   90.00
#
_symmetry.space_group_name_H-M   'P 1'
#
loop_
_entity.id
_entity.type
_entity.pdbx_description
1 polymer ?
#
loop_
_entity_poly.entity_id
_entity_poly.type
_entity_poly.pdbx_seq_one_letter_code
_entity_poly.pdbx_strand_id
1 'polypeptide(L)'
;MKDGVMYVYNDAAAADKHQPKDLPCPDYLTFIDDMNFLIALIAQGPTKTYTHRRLKFLMSKFNVHEMLNDMEELKELKINPHRDFYNCRKVDTHIHAAACMNQKHLLRFIKRSYRVDAERVVHSLKGREVTMKELFESLNLHPYDLTVDSLDVHAGRQTFQRFDKFNAKYNPVGASELRDLYLKTENHISGEYFATIIKEVASDLEDAKYQYAEPRLSIYGSNPIEWTKLSSWFVKHRVFSPNLKWMIQVPRIYDIFRGRDFVPHFGKMLENIFLPVFQATIDPQSNPELSIFLKHVTGFDSVDDESKHSGHMFSSKSPKPEEWDIAKNPSYTYYIYYMYANIAVLNQLRMQRGMNTFMFRPHCGEAGAITHLLAAFMTADNISHGLNLKKSPVLQYLYFLTQIPIAMSPLSNNSLFLEYAKNPLLEFQKKGLVVSLSTDDPMQFHYTKEPLMEEYAIAAQVFKLSTCDMCEIARNSVLQSSLSHEEKLHFLGQAYLKEGPEGNDIRKTNVAQIRMAYRYETLCYELNLIKEGLKTE
;
A
#
# COMPACT_ATOMS: atom_id res chain seq x y z
N MET A 1 -3.97 -25.78 -7.25
CA MET A 1 -2.70 -25.22 -6.77
C MET A 1 -1.71 -26.35 -6.66
N LYS A 2 -0.45 -26.14 -7.07
CA LYS A 2 0.63 -27.09 -6.89
C LYS A 2 1.86 -26.33 -6.42
N ASP A 3 2.52 -26.82 -5.38
CA ASP A 3 3.68 -26.17 -4.76
C ASP A 3 3.40 -24.70 -4.40
N GLY A 4 2.16 -24.40 -3.98
CA GLY A 4 1.66 -23.06 -3.66
C GLY A 4 1.45 -22.09 -4.83
N VAL A 5 1.60 -22.55 -6.08
CA VAL A 5 1.34 -21.73 -7.28
C VAL A 5 0.11 -22.26 -8.02
N MET A 6 -0.70 -21.32 -8.53
CA MET A 6 -1.86 -21.66 -9.36
C MET A 6 -1.47 -22.03 -10.78
N TYR A 7 -2.00 -23.16 -11.24
CA TYR A 7 -1.92 -23.60 -12.62
C TYR A 7 -3.32 -23.59 -13.22
N VAL A 8 -3.44 -23.04 -14.42
CA VAL A 8 -4.70 -22.93 -15.16
C VAL A 8 -4.62 -23.91 -16.33
N TYR A 9 -5.69 -24.67 -16.56
CA TYR A 9 -5.78 -25.66 -17.64
C TYR A 9 -6.90 -25.25 -18.60
N ASN A 10 -6.77 -25.60 -19.88
CA ASN A 10 -7.79 -25.25 -20.88
C ASN A 10 -9.09 -26.04 -20.66
N ASP A 11 -8.98 -27.30 -20.23
CA ASP A 11 -10.09 -28.20 -19.96
C ASP A 11 -9.67 -29.30 -18.96
N ALA A 12 -10.61 -30.16 -18.58
CA ALA A 12 -10.37 -31.28 -17.67
C ALA A 12 -9.36 -32.30 -18.23
N ALA A 13 -9.37 -32.57 -19.54
CA ALA A 13 -8.47 -33.54 -20.15
C ALA A 13 -7.00 -33.05 -20.14
N ALA A 14 -6.78 -31.74 -20.30
CA ALA A 14 -5.48 -31.10 -20.14
C ALA A 14 -5.01 -31.14 -18.67
N ALA A 15 -5.94 -30.98 -17.72
CA ALA A 15 -5.64 -31.11 -16.30
C ALA A 15 -5.21 -32.55 -15.93
N ASP A 16 -5.92 -33.56 -16.44
CA ASP A 16 -5.60 -34.98 -16.23
C ASP A 16 -4.23 -35.35 -16.84
N LYS A 17 -3.85 -34.71 -17.95
CA LYS A 17 -2.54 -34.87 -18.60
C LYS A 17 -1.43 -34.01 -18.00
N HIS A 18 -1.73 -33.20 -16.98
CA HIS A 18 -0.81 -32.22 -16.40
C HIS A 18 -0.18 -31.27 -17.43
N GLN A 19 -0.99 -30.80 -18.37
CA GLN A 19 -0.60 -29.84 -19.41
C GLN A 19 -1.21 -28.47 -19.13
N PRO A 20 -0.62 -27.67 -18.22
CA PRO A 20 -1.14 -26.35 -17.91
C PRO A 20 -1.03 -25.44 -19.13
N LYS A 21 -1.90 -24.43 -19.15
CA LYS A 21 -1.81 -23.31 -20.09
C LYS A 21 -0.45 -22.62 -19.90
N ASP A 22 0.15 -22.22 -21.02
CA ASP A 22 1.40 -21.45 -21.01
C ASP A 22 1.12 -20.03 -20.53
N LEU A 23 1.23 -19.84 -19.22
CA LEU A 23 1.15 -18.55 -18.54
C LEU A 23 2.51 -18.33 -17.86
N PRO A 24 3.30 -17.33 -18.28
CA PRO A 24 4.58 -17.04 -17.68
C PRO A 24 4.47 -16.90 -16.16
N CYS A 25 5.25 -17.70 -15.44
CA CYS A 25 5.34 -17.72 -13.99
C CYS A 25 6.81 -17.54 -13.61
N PRO A 26 7.14 -16.81 -12.53
CA PRO A 26 8.50 -16.81 -12.02
C PRO A 26 8.92 -18.23 -11.64
N ASP A 27 10.14 -18.60 -12.04
CA ASP A 27 10.75 -19.86 -11.62
C ASP A 27 11.29 -19.75 -10.20
N TYR A 28 11.00 -20.77 -9.40
CA TYR A 28 11.36 -20.82 -7.99
C TYR A 28 12.88 -20.81 -7.76
N LEU A 29 13.62 -21.61 -8.54
CA LEU A 29 15.07 -21.73 -8.36
C LEU A 29 15.77 -20.44 -8.80
N THR A 30 15.33 -19.88 -9.92
CA THR A 30 15.83 -18.60 -10.44
C THR A 30 15.60 -17.47 -9.43
N PHE A 31 14.42 -17.39 -8.81
CA PHE A 31 14.17 -16.41 -7.75
C PHE A 31 15.15 -16.56 -6.57
N ILE A 32 15.43 -17.79 -6.14
CA ILE A 32 16.37 -18.04 -5.03
C ILE A 32 17.80 -17.67 -5.45
N ASP A 33 18.21 -17.97 -6.67
CA ASP A 33 19.54 -17.65 -7.19
C ASP A 33 19.73 -16.14 -7.33
N ASP A 34 18.76 -15.43 -7.91
CA ASP A 34 18.75 -13.96 -8.02
C ASP A 34 18.76 -13.30 -6.64
N MET A 35 17.99 -13.85 -5.70
CA MET A 35 18.00 -13.39 -4.31
C MET A 35 19.39 -13.53 -3.69
N ASN A 36 20.02 -14.69 -3.83
CA ASN A 36 21.35 -14.96 -3.29
C ASN A 36 22.41 -14.05 -3.95
N PHE A 37 22.29 -13.81 -5.25
CA PHE A 37 23.13 -12.86 -5.98
C PHE A 37 22.98 -11.45 -5.39
N LEU A 38 21.76 -10.97 -5.20
CA LEU A 38 21.52 -9.67 -4.59
C LEU A 38 22.01 -9.61 -3.14
N ILE A 39 21.86 -10.67 -2.35
CA ILE A 39 22.38 -10.73 -0.97
C ILE A 39 23.90 -10.56 -0.98
N ALA A 40 24.61 -11.24 -1.87
CA ALA A 40 26.04 -11.11 -2.03
C ALA A 40 26.43 -9.69 -2.50
N LEU A 41 25.69 -9.15 -3.47
CA LEU A 41 25.93 -7.81 -4.03
C LEU A 41 25.78 -6.72 -2.96
N ILE A 42 24.70 -6.77 -2.16
CA ILE A 42 24.47 -5.78 -1.09
C ILE A 42 25.47 -5.95 0.06
N ALA A 43 26.14 -7.10 0.18
CA ALA A 43 27.17 -7.35 1.19
C ALA A 43 28.57 -6.88 0.73
N GLN A 44 28.81 -6.82 -0.58
CA GLN A 44 30.10 -6.51 -1.20
C GLN A 44 30.61 -5.10 -0.84
N GLY A 45 31.78 -5.03 -0.20
CA GLY A 45 32.39 -3.79 0.31
C GLY A 45 32.64 -2.71 -0.76
N PRO A 46 33.29 -3.03 -1.89
CA PRO A 46 33.49 -2.09 -2.99
C PRO A 46 32.17 -1.51 -3.52
N THR A 47 31.16 -2.35 -3.75
CA THR A 47 29.84 -1.93 -4.25
C THR A 47 29.12 -1.02 -3.27
N LYS A 48 29.14 -1.33 -1.97
CA LYS A 48 28.64 -0.41 -0.92
C LYS A 48 29.32 0.95 -0.97
N THR A 49 30.65 0.96 -1.09
CA THR A 49 31.43 2.20 -1.11
C THR A 49 31.12 3.02 -2.36
N TYR A 50 31.05 2.38 -3.52
CA TYR A 50 30.72 3.01 -4.79
C TYR A 50 29.32 3.63 -4.74
N THR A 51 28.31 2.83 -4.42
CA THR A 51 26.90 3.28 -4.39
C THR A 51 26.69 4.38 -3.34
N HIS A 52 27.32 4.29 -2.18
CA HIS A 52 27.28 5.36 -1.19
C HIS A 52 27.85 6.68 -1.74
N ARG A 53 28.98 6.63 -2.45
CA ARG A 53 29.57 7.81 -3.10
C ARG A 53 28.67 8.36 -4.21
N ARG A 54 28.07 7.50 -5.04
CA ARG A 54 27.11 7.92 -6.08
C ARG A 54 25.89 8.60 -5.48
N LEU A 55 25.30 8.03 -4.43
CA LEU A 55 24.14 8.60 -3.75
C LEU A 55 24.45 9.95 -3.07
N LYS A 56 25.65 10.09 -2.49
CA LYS A 56 26.11 11.38 -1.96
C LYS A 56 26.30 12.41 -3.08
N PHE A 57 26.86 11.99 -4.21
CA PHE A 57 27.00 12.83 -5.40
C PHE A 57 25.63 13.30 -5.92
N LEU A 58 24.64 12.41 -6.06
CA LEU A 58 23.28 12.75 -6.48
C LEU A 58 22.66 13.84 -5.59
N MET A 59 22.75 13.67 -4.28
CA MET A 59 22.25 14.65 -3.32
C MET A 59 22.98 16.00 -3.43
N SER A 60 24.31 16.00 -3.52
CA SER A 60 25.09 17.22 -3.72
C SER A 60 24.77 17.92 -5.05
N LYS A 61 24.60 17.14 -6.13
CA LYS A 61 24.23 17.63 -7.45
C LYS A 61 22.86 18.33 -7.42
N PHE A 62 21.89 17.77 -6.69
CA PHE A 62 20.56 18.39 -6.55
C PHE A 62 20.62 19.69 -5.75
N ASN A 63 21.42 19.74 -4.68
CA ASN A 63 21.61 21.00 -3.95
C ASN A 63 22.23 22.10 -4.84
N VAL A 64 23.19 21.75 -5.71
CA VAL A 64 23.74 22.71 -6.68
C VAL A 64 22.67 23.13 -7.70
N HIS A 65 21.85 22.20 -8.17
CA HIS A 65 20.72 22.51 -9.05
C HIS A 65 19.75 23.50 -8.40
N GLU A 66 19.34 23.26 -7.15
CA GLU A 66 18.47 24.19 -6.40
C GLU A 66 19.12 25.58 -6.29
N MET A 67 20.41 25.65 -5.93
CA MET A 67 21.12 26.94 -5.80
C MET A 67 21.19 27.73 -7.11
N LEU A 68 21.20 27.06 -8.26
CA LEU A 68 21.30 27.71 -9.57
C LEU A 68 19.93 27.99 -10.22
N ASN A 69 18.94 27.15 -9.96
CA ASN A 69 17.72 27.08 -10.77
C ASN A 69 16.41 27.30 -10.00
N ASP A 70 16.41 27.35 -8.66
CA ASP A 70 15.16 27.47 -7.85
C ASP A 70 14.31 28.68 -8.28
N MET A 71 14.95 29.83 -8.56
CA MET A 71 14.24 31.03 -9.01
C MET A 71 13.64 30.88 -10.42
N GLU A 72 14.31 30.17 -11.33
CA GLU A 72 13.78 29.92 -12.68
C GLU A 72 12.68 28.85 -12.68
N GLU A 73 12.81 27.80 -11.86
CA GLU A 73 11.72 26.84 -11.62
C GLU A 73 10.48 27.56 -11.09
N LEU A 74 10.64 28.42 -10.07
CA LEU A 74 9.53 29.19 -9.51
C LEU A 74 8.91 30.15 -10.54
N LYS A 75 9.70 30.73 -11.42
CA LYS A 75 9.22 31.61 -12.49
C LYS A 75 8.39 30.82 -13.52
N GLU A 76 8.81 29.62 -13.91
CA GLU A 76 8.00 28.74 -14.77
C GLU A 76 6.65 28.42 -14.13
N LEU A 77 6.64 28.10 -12.83
CA LEU A 77 5.39 27.83 -12.10
C LEU A 77 4.47 29.06 -12.04
N LYS A 78 5.02 30.25 -11.81
CA LYS A 78 4.23 31.50 -11.74
C LYS A 78 3.63 31.91 -13.08
N ILE A 79 4.30 31.57 -14.19
CA ILE A 79 3.80 31.87 -15.54
C ILE A 79 2.73 30.84 -15.97
N ASN A 80 2.65 29.68 -15.33
CA ASN A 80 1.65 28.65 -15.60
C ASN A 80 0.25 29.06 -15.07
N PRO A 81 -0.68 29.48 -15.94
CA PRO A 81 -1.98 29.97 -15.49
C PRO A 81 -2.84 28.82 -14.95
N HIS A 82 -3.72 29.13 -13.99
CA HIS A 82 -4.73 28.21 -13.43
C HIS A 82 -4.18 26.96 -12.72
N ARG A 83 -2.86 26.86 -12.49
CA ARG A 83 -2.21 25.71 -11.88
C ARG A 83 -1.37 26.11 -10.68
N ASP A 84 -1.59 25.40 -9.59
CA ASP A 84 -0.86 25.50 -8.35
C ASP A 84 -0.90 24.15 -7.62
N PHE A 85 -0.31 24.09 -6.43
CA PHE A 85 -0.28 22.88 -5.64
C PHE A 85 -1.68 22.34 -5.28
N TYR A 86 -2.66 23.20 -4.98
CA TYR A 86 -3.99 22.79 -4.52
C TYR A 86 -4.82 22.14 -5.63
N ASN A 87 -4.62 22.55 -6.88
CA ASN A 87 -5.37 22.00 -8.00
C ASN A 87 -4.65 20.82 -8.68
N CYS A 88 -3.36 20.59 -8.40
CA CYS A 88 -2.65 19.40 -8.87
C CYS A 88 -3.25 18.13 -8.26
N ARG A 89 -3.45 17.11 -9.10
CA ARG A 89 -4.02 15.84 -8.62
C ARG A 89 -2.98 15.13 -7.79
N LYS A 90 -3.42 14.57 -6.67
CA LYS A 90 -2.60 13.86 -5.70
C LYS A 90 -3.38 12.67 -5.17
N VAL A 91 -2.69 11.56 -5.05
CA VAL A 91 -3.29 10.28 -4.64
C VAL A 91 -2.67 9.90 -3.31
N ASP A 92 -3.51 9.59 -2.33
CA ASP A 92 -3.07 8.88 -1.14
C ASP A 92 -2.81 7.42 -1.51
N THR A 93 -1.55 7.16 -1.83
CA THR A 93 -1.08 5.86 -2.35
C THR A 93 -0.96 4.80 -1.25
N HIS A 94 -1.04 5.19 0.03
CA HIS A 94 -0.96 4.27 1.15
C HIS A 94 -1.89 4.67 2.30
N ILE A 95 -3.05 4.02 2.35
CA ILE A 95 -4.09 4.25 3.35
C ILE A 95 -4.84 2.96 3.68
N HIS A 96 -5.13 2.74 4.96
CA HIS A 96 -5.92 1.61 5.45
C HIS A 96 -7.40 1.99 5.58
N ALA A 97 -8.30 1.20 4.98
CA ALA A 97 -9.74 1.54 4.93
C ALA A 97 -10.36 1.67 6.33
N ALA A 98 -9.95 0.83 7.29
CA ALA A 98 -10.47 0.83 8.66
C ALA A 98 -10.11 2.10 9.45
N ALA A 99 -9.15 2.90 8.98
CA ALA A 99 -8.67 4.11 9.62
C ALA A 99 -8.72 5.34 8.70
N CYS A 100 -9.44 5.28 7.58
CA CYS A 100 -9.40 6.31 6.54
C CYS A 100 -10.03 7.66 6.93
N MET A 101 -10.76 7.72 8.04
CA MET A 101 -11.38 8.93 8.59
C MET A 101 -10.56 9.44 9.78
N ASN A 102 -10.68 10.73 10.14
CA ASN A 102 -10.10 11.20 11.40
C ASN A 102 -10.96 10.79 12.63
N GLN A 103 -10.35 10.84 13.81
CA GLN A 103 -11.01 10.52 15.09
C GLN A 103 -12.26 11.36 15.40
N LYS A 104 -12.29 12.64 14.98
CA LYS A 104 -13.45 13.53 15.18
C LYS A 104 -14.64 13.08 14.34
N HIS A 105 -14.40 12.61 13.12
CA HIS A 105 -15.42 12.07 12.24
C HIS A 105 -16.01 10.80 12.86
N LEU A 106 -15.17 9.84 13.27
CA LEU A 106 -15.64 8.62 13.92
C LEU A 106 -16.48 8.93 15.16
N LEU A 107 -16.02 9.82 16.03
CA LEU A 107 -16.79 10.23 17.21
C LEU A 107 -18.17 10.80 16.84
N ARG A 108 -18.20 11.74 15.89
CA ARG A 108 -19.45 12.33 15.40
C ARG A 108 -20.39 11.26 14.84
N PHE A 109 -19.85 10.30 14.12
CA PHE A 109 -20.62 9.19 13.56
C PHE A 109 -21.24 8.35 14.69
N ILE A 110 -20.44 7.92 15.67
CA ILE A 110 -20.89 7.14 16.84
C ILE A 110 -22.02 7.85 17.60
N LYS A 111 -21.86 9.16 17.88
CA LYS A 111 -22.90 9.93 18.57
C LYS A 111 -24.18 10.04 17.74
N ARG A 112 -24.04 10.21 16.42
CA ARG A 112 -25.19 10.32 15.51
C ARG A 112 -25.93 8.98 15.38
N SER A 113 -25.21 7.88 15.14
CA SER A 113 -25.81 6.54 15.02
C SER A 113 -26.53 6.15 16.29
N TYR A 114 -25.95 6.38 17.47
CA TYR A 114 -26.65 6.08 18.72
C TYR A 114 -27.96 6.87 18.87
N ARG A 115 -27.96 8.17 18.52
CA ARG A 115 -29.17 9.00 18.63
C ARG A 115 -30.30 8.54 17.71
N VAL A 116 -29.96 8.00 16.54
CA VAL A 116 -30.93 7.59 15.52
C VAL A 116 -31.36 6.13 15.71
N ASP A 117 -30.41 5.25 16.01
CA ASP A 117 -30.55 3.79 15.99
C ASP A 117 -30.44 3.16 17.39
N ALA A 118 -30.77 3.90 18.46
CA ALA A 118 -30.63 3.43 19.86
C ALA A 118 -31.27 2.04 20.11
N GLU A 119 -32.46 1.81 19.57
CA GLU A 119 -33.24 0.59 19.75
C GLU A 119 -32.96 -0.48 18.67
N ARG A 120 -32.05 -0.19 17.71
CA ARG A 120 -31.69 -1.13 16.65
C ARG A 120 -30.82 -2.24 17.24
N VAL A 121 -31.11 -3.50 16.88
CA VAL A 121 -30.23 -4.63 17.19
C VAL A 121 -28.96 -4.53 16.34
N VAL A 122 -27.80 -4.49 16.99
CA VAL A 122 -26.51 -4.23 16.32
C VAL A 122 -25.43 -5.24 16.65
N HIS A 123 -25.63 -6.08 17.66
CA HIS A 123 -24.64 -7.07 18.07
C HIS A 123 -25.31 -8.28 18.71
N SER A 124 -24.57 -9.38 18.85
CA SER A 124 -25.02 -10.61 19.51
C SER A 124 -24.03 -10.99 20.60
N LEU A 125 -24.38 -10.71 21.86
CA LEU A 125 -23.57 -11.09 23.02
C LEU A 125 -24.01 -12.46 23.54
N LYS A 126 -23.13 -13.47 23.44
CA LYS A 126 -23.38 -14.84 23.93
C LYS A 126 -24.70 -15.46 23.43
N GLY A 127 -25.07 -15.16 22.18
CA GLY A 127 -26.29 -15.64 21.54
C GLY A 127 -27.56 -14.84 21.87
N ARG A 128 -27.47 -13.79 22.69
CA ARG A 128 -28.55 -12.81 22.88
C ARG A 128 -28.31 -11.61 21.97
N GLU A 129 -29.32 -11.29 21.17
CA GLU A 129 -29.38 -10.06 20.40
C GLU A 129 -29.42 -8.85 21.35
N VAL A 130 -28.55 -7.88 21.09
CA VAL A 130 -28.46 -6.65 21.87
C VAL A 130 -28.64 -5.42 20.99
N THR A 131 -29.41 -4.48 21.50
CA THR A 131 -29.61 -3.18 20.89
C THR A 131 -28.37 -2.30 21.01
N MET A 132 -28.30 -1.22 20.21
CA MET A 132 -27.23 -0.22 20.32
C MET A 132 -27.17 0.34 21.75
N LYS A 133 -28.32 0.64 22.33
CA LYS A 133 -28.44 1.12 23.71
C LYS A 133 -27.89 0.11 24.73
N GLU A 134 -28.37 -1.14 24.67
CA GLU A 134 -27.89 -2.21 25.56
C GLU A 134 -26.38 -2.48 25.39
N LEU A 135 -25.85 -2.37 24.17
CA LEU A 135 -24.42 -2.54 23.92
C LEU A 135 -23.60 -1.46 24.65
N PHE A 136 -24.01 -0.20 24.55
CA PHE A 136 -23.34 0.90 25.25
C PHE A 136 -23.47 0.79 26.77
N GLU A 137 -24.65 0.40 27.27
CA GLU A 137 -24.87 0.10 28.70
C GLU A 137 -23.96 -1.03 29.17
N SER A 138 -23.79 -2.10 28.39
CA SER A 138 -22.91 -3.23 28.73
C SER A 138 -21.43 -2.86 28.85
N LEU A 139 -21.01 -1.82 28.12
CA LEU A 139 -19.66 -1.27 28.17
C LEU A 139 -19.50 -0.20 29.27
N ASN A 140 -20.56 0.10 30.03
CA ASN A 140 -20.63 1.21 30.98
C ASN A 140 -20.29 2.57 30.33
N LEU A 141 -20.79 2.81 29.11
CA LEU A 141 -20.53 4.03 28.35
C LEU A 141 -21.84 4.72 27.97
N HIS A 142 -21.82 6.05 27.97
CA HIS A 142 -22.87 6.84 27.35
C HIS A 142 -22.27 7.71 26.24
N PRO A 143 -22.80 7.70 25.00
CA PRO A 143 -22.19 8.41 23.88
C PRO A 143 -22.10 9.93 24.05
N TYR A 144 -22.94 10.52 24.90
CA TYR A 144 -22.84 11.95 25.23
C TYR A 144 -21.48 12.29 25.83
N ASP A 145 -20.98 11.43 26.72
CA ASP A 145 -19.74 11.64 27.47
C ASP A 145 -18.48 11.30 26.67
N LEU A 146 -18.64 10.62 25.52
CA LEU A 146 -17.50 10.31 24.66
C LEU A 146 -16.88 11.60 24.09
N THR A 147 -15.59 11.76 24.31
CA THR A 147 -14.72 12.76 23.70
C THR A 147 -13.75 12.10 22.73
N VAL A 148 -13.06 12.92 21.94
CA VAL A 148 -12.00 12.44 21.04
C VAL A 148 -10.92 11.70 21.83
N ASP A 149 -10.53 12.23 22.99
CA ASP A 149 -9.53 11.60 23.86
C ASP A 149 -10.03 10.28 24.45
N SER A 150 -11.31 10.22 24.85
CA SER A 150 -11.89 8.99 25.42
C SER A 150 -11.96 7.84 24.42
N LEU A 151 -12.04 8.12 23.11
CA LEU A 151 -11.98 7.08 22.07
C LEU A 151 -10.64 6.35 22.09
N ASP A 152 -9.57 6.97 22.59
CA ASP A 152 -8.23 6.41 22.71
C ASP A 152 -7.69 5.81 21.40
N VAL A 153 -8.11 6.33 20.24
CA VAL A 153 -7.69 5.85 18.92
C VAL A 153 -6.46 6.57 18.37
N HIS A 154 -6.04 7.70 18.96
CA HIS A 154 -4.86 8.42 18.50
C HIS A 154 -3.55 7.72 18.92
N ALA A 155 -2.58 7.68 18.01
CA ALA A 155 -1.23 7.17 18.30
C ALA A 155 -0.37 8.29 18.91
N GLY A 156 0.08 8.08 20.15
CA GLY A 156 0.91 9.04 20.88
C GLY A 156 2.29 8.48 21.24
N ARG A 157 3.00 9.12 22.17
CA ARG A 157 4.35 8.70 22.61
C ARG A 157 4.41 7.22 23.04
N GLN A 158 3.32 6.69 23.56
CA GLN A 158 3.18 5.32 24.04
C GLN A 158 3.20 4.26 22.93
N THR A 159 2.97 4.61 21.67
CA THR A 159 3.00 3.68 20.53
C THR A 159 4.38 3.56 19.89
N PHE A 160 5.31 4.45 20.25
CA PHE A 160 6.67 4.44 19.71
C PHE A 160 7.36 3.11 20.01
N GLN A 161 7.78 2.39 18.96
CA GLN A 161 8.34 1.03 19.00
C GLN A 161 7.44 -0.02 19.66
N ARG A 162 6.14 0.25 19.80
CA ARG A 162 5.15 -0.60 20.46
C ARG A 162 3.99 -0.89 19.52
N PHE A 163 4.26 -1.74 18.53
CA PHE A 163 3.29 -2.15 17.51
C PHE A 163 2.06 -2.86 18.11
N ASP A 164 2.23 -3.54 19.24
CA ASP A 164 1.15 -4.13 20.03
C ASP A 164 0.17 -3.06 20.53
N LYS A 165 0.68 -1.94 21.05
CA LYS A 165 -0.13 -0.80 21.49
C LYS A 165 -0.77 -0.07 20.33
N PHE A 166 -0.07 0.02 19.19
CA PHE A 166 -0.64 0.56 17.95
C PHE A 166 -1.83 -0.27 17.46
N ASN A 167 -1.70 -1.60 17.41
CA ASN A 167 -2.81 -2.48 17.04
C ASN A 167 -4.04 -2.31 17.95
N ALA A 168 -3.83 -2.02 19.24
CA ALA A 168 -4.92 -1.74 20.16
C ALA A 168 -5.69 -0.44 19.82
N LYS A 169 -5.08 0.52 19.09
CA LYS A 169 -5.71 1.78 18.68
C LYS A 169 -6.82 1.63 17.66
N TYR A 170 -6.94 0.47 17.02
CA TYR A 170 -8.11 0.14 16.20
C TYR A 170 -9.36 -0.19 17.03
N ASN A 171 -9.26 -0.32 18.36
CA ASN A 171 -10.39 -0.57 19.25
C ASN A 171 -10.81 0.76 19.91
N PRO A 172 -11.87 1.44 19.43
CA PRO A 172 -12.37 2.64 20.08
C PRO A 172 -12.71 2.31 21.54
N VAL A 173 -12.36 3.21 22.46
CA VAL A 173 -12.51 3.08 23.93
C VAL A 173 -11.92 1.78 24.51
N GLY A 174 -11.04 1.10 23.77
CA GLY A 174 -10.53 -0.23 24.12
C GLY A 174 -11.54 -1.38 23.93
N ALA A 175 -12.71 -1.13 23.35
CA ALA A 175 -13.76 -2.14 23.14
C ALA A 175 -13.70 -2.74 21.73
N SER A 176 -13.46 -4.05 21.64
CA SER A 176 -13.47 -4.79 20.37
C SER A 176 -14.85 -4.79 19.71
N GLU A 177 -15.91 -4.72 20.50
CA GLU A 177 -17.30 -4.72 20.07
C GLU A 177 -17.62 -3.47 19.24
N LEU A 178 -17.10 -2.30 19.63
CA LEU A 178 -17.28 -1.07 18.86
C LEU A 178 -16.44 -1.06 17.58
N ARG A 179 -15.23 -1.65 17.60
CA ARG A 179 -14.46 -1.87 16.38
C ARG A 179 -15.23 -2.75 15.41
N ASP A 180 -15.77 -3.87 15.88
CA ASP A 180 -16.51 -4.79 15.04
C ASP A 180 -17.78 -4.15 14.49
N LEU A 181 -18.47 -3.32 15.27
CA LEU A 181 -19.66 -2.62 14.82
C LEU A 181 -19.36 -1.52 13.77
N TYR A 182 -18.34 -0.69 13.99
CA TYR A 182 -18.11 0.51 13.19
C TYR A 182 -17.03 0.37 12.11
N LEU A 183 -16.08 -0.56 12.26
CA LEU A 183 -14.85 -0.63 11.46
C LEU A 183 -14.64 -1.97 10.74
N LYS A 184 -15.63 -2.87 10.76
CA LYS A 184 -15.59 -4.15 10.04
C LYS A 184 -16.63 -4.21 8.93
N THR A 185 -16.26 -4.88 7.85
CA THR A 185 -17.13 -5.19 6.71
C THR A 185 -18.14 -6.29 7.04
N GLU A 186 -17.80 -7.16 7.99
CA GLU A 186 -18.66 -8.24 8.49
C GLU A 186 -18.98 -8.01 9.98
N ASN A 187 -20.26 -7.90 10.29
CA ASN A 187 -20.82 -7.88 11.64
C ASN A 187 -22.34 -8.16 11.56
N HIS A 188 -23.05 -8.08 12.69
CA HIS A 188 -24.48 -8.38 12.77
C HIS A 188 -25.34 -7.52 11.81
N ILE A 189 -24.98 -6.26 11.57
CA ILE A 189 -25.66 -5.36 10.62
C ILE A 189 -25.04 -5.39 9.22
N SER A 190 -24.31 -6.44 8.89
CA SER A 190 -23.63 -6.60 7.60
C SER A 190 -22.68 -5.44 7.25
N GLY A 191 -22.02 -4.82 8.23
CA GLY A 191 -21.01 -3.76 7.99
C GLY A 191 -21.57 -2.43 7.47
N GLU A 192 -22.86 -2.16 7.67
CA GLU A 192 -23.55 -0.96 7.15
C GLU A 192 -22.92 0.36 7.64
N TYR A 193 -22.55 0.44 8.92
CA TYR A 193 -21.93 1.65 9.46
C TYR A 193 -20.55 1.90 8.86
N PHE A 194 -19.73 0.86 8.73
CA PHE A 194 -18.41 1.01 8.11
C PHE A 194 -18.52 1.49 6.66
N ALA A 195 -19.44 0.90 5.88
CA ALA A 195 -19.74 1.34 4.52
C ALA A 195 -20.23 2.80 4.47
N THR A 196 -21.04 3.22 5.45
CA THR A 196 -21.54 4.60 5.52
C THR A 196 -20.42 5.59 5.82
N ILE A 197 -19.51 5.26 6.74
CA ILE A 197 -18.34 6.09 7.05
C ILE A 197 -17.47 6.25 5.80
N ILE A 198 -17.17 5.16 5.09
CA ILE A 198 -16.38 5.22 3.85
C ILE A 198 -17.07 6.10 2.80
N LYS A 199 -18.40 6.02 2.65
CA LYS A 199 -19.15 6.87 1.72
C LYS A 199 -19.09 8.35 2.11
N GLU A 200 -19.07 8.68 3.40
CA GLU A 200 -18.86 10.07 3.85
C GLU A 200 -17.45 10.56 3.52
N VAL A 201 -16.42 9.73 3.73
CA VAL A 201 -15.04 10.05 3.34
C VAL A 201 -14.91 10.21 1.82
N ALA A 202 -15.57 9.33 1.05
CA ALA A 202 -15.60 9.40 -0.40
C ALA A 202 -16.26 10.69 -0.91
N SER A 203 -17.37 11.10 -0.29
CA SER A 203 -18.05 12.37 -0.60
C SER A 203 -17.13 13.57 -0.33
N ASP A 204 -16.41 13.56 0.80
CA ASP A 204 -15.46 14.64 1.11
C ASP A 204 -14.31 14.70 0.08
N LEU A 205 -13.84 13.55 -0.43
CA LEU A 205 -12.82 13.48 -1.49
C LEU A 205 -13.35 13.96 -2.85
N GLU A 206 -14.59 13.63 -3.20
CA GLU A 206 -15.25 14.11 -4.41
C GLU A 206 -15.41 15.64 -4.39
N ASP A 207 -15.81 16.21 -3.24
CA ASP A 207 -15.90 17.66 -3.03
C ASP A 207 -14.53 18.34 -3.15
N ALA A 208 -13.47 17.70 -2.63
CA ALA A 208 -12.09 18.20 -2.73
C ALA A 208 -11.51 18.14 -4.15
N LYS A 209 -12.15 17.39 -5.08
CA LYS A 209 -11.89 17.25 -6.53
C LYS A 209 -10.51 16.73 -6.98
N TYR A 210 -9.44 17.16 -6.33
CA TYR A 210 -8.05 16.89 -6.72
C TYR A 210 -7.36 15.85 -5.84
N GLN A 211 -8.06 15.36 -4.81
CA GLN A 211 -7.57 14.33 -3.90
C GLN A 211 -8.23 12.98 -4.22
N TYR A 212 -7.41 11.94 -4.27
CA TYR A 212 -7.80 10.56 -4.55
C TYR A 212 -7.18 9.67 -3.48
N ALA A 213 -7.71 8.46 -3.28
CA ALA A 213 -7.16 7.53 -2.31
C ALA A 213 -7.24 6.07 -2.79
N GLU A 214 -6.30 5.26 -2.30
CA GLU A 214 -6.25 3.82 -2.55
C GLU A 214 -6.41 3.00 -1.25
N PRO A 215 -7.59 3.05 -0.59
CA PRO A 215 -7.82 2.35 0.67
C PRO A 215 -7.67 0.83 0.54
N ARG A 216 -7.07 0.25 1.58
CA ARG A 216 -6.82 -1.19 1.68
C ARG A 216 -7.90 -1.92 2.48
N LEU A 217 -8.47 -2.96 1.88
CA LEU A 217 -9.39 -3.91 2.52
C LEU A 217 -8.68 -5.24 2.76
N SER A 218 -8.97 -5.89 3.89
CA SER A 218 -8.26 -7.11 4.27
C SER A 218 -8.92 -8.36 3.70
N ILE A 219 -8.10 -9.24 3.14
CA ILE A 219 -8.40 -10.67 2.97
C ILE A 219 -7.31 -11.42 3.74
N TYR A 220 -7.74 -12.22 4.71
CA TYR A 220 -6.85 -12.92 5.63
C TYR A 220 -6.41 -14.27 5.11
N GLY A 221 -7.24 -14.94 4.30
CA GLY A 221 -6.94 -16.28 3.78
C GLY A 221 -7.22 -17.40 4.78
N SER A 222 -7.98 -17.13 5.84
CA SER A 222 -8.41 -18.17 6.78
C SER A 222 -9.54 -19.03 6.20
N ASN A 223 -10.40 -18.45 5.35
CA ASN A 223 -11.53 -19.12 4.73
C ASN A 223 -11.78 -18.59 3.30
N PRO A 224 -12.09 -19.44 2.31
CA PRO A 224 -12.37 -18.99 0.94
C PRO A 224 -13.60 -18.08 0.82
N ILE A 225 -14.56 -18.16 1.76
CA ILE A 225 -15.80 -17.38 1.77
C ILE A 225 -15.53 -15.88 2.06
N GLU A 226 -14.34 -15.52 2.57
CA GLU A 226 -13.97 -14.12 2.83
C GLU A 226 -14.17 -13.21 1.61
N TRP A 227 -13.83 -13.69 0.41
CA TRP A 227 -14.03 -12.94 -0.84
C TRP A 227 -15.51 -12.71 -1.16
N THR A 228 -16.35 -13.74 -0.99
CA THR A 228 -17.79 -13.63 -1.18
C THR A 228 -18.36 -12.61 -0.22
N LYS A 229 -18.05 -12.71 1.08
CA LYS A 229 -18.51 -11.76 2.10
C LYS A 229 -18.09 -10.32 1.80
N LEU A 230 -16.83 -10.11 1.43
CA LEU A 230 -16.30 -8.78 1.14
C LEU A 230 -16.94 -8.18 -0.12
N SER A 231 -17.07 -8.96 -1.18
CA SER A 231 -17.69 -8.50 -2.43
C SER A 231 -19.19 -8.26 -2.27
N SER A 232 -19.92 -9.10 -1.53
CA SER A 232 -21.32 -8.86 -1.18
C SER A 232 -21.47 -7.58 -0.37
N TRP A 233 -20.61 -7.32 0.63
CA TRP A 233 -20.62 -6.06 1.39
C TRP A 233 -20.42 -4.85 0.47
N PHE A 234 -19.43 -4.92 -0.43
CA PHE A 234 -19.10 -3.85 -1.37
C PHE A 234 -20.28 -3.51 -2.29
N VAL A 235 -20.89 -4.53 -2.90
CA VAL A 235 -22.01 -4.36 -3.85
C VAL A 235 -23.29 -3.95 -3.13
N LYS A 236 -23.65 -4.63 -2.04
CA LYS A 236 -24.86 -4.37 -1.25
C LYS A 236 -24.92 -2.92 -0.77
N HIS A 237 -23.79 -2.40 -0.25
CA HIS A 237 -23.74 -1.05 0.32
C HIS A 237 -23.29 0.03 -0.67
N ARG A 238 -22.97 -0.36 -1.91
CA ARG A 238 -22.52 0.52 -3.01
C ARG A 238 -21.30 1.36 -2.62
N VAL A 239 -20.26 0.70 -2.12
CA VAL A 239 -19.06 1.36 -1.59
C VAL A 239 -18.06 1.69 -2.70
N PHE A 240 -18.48 2.45 -3.70
CA PHE A 240 -17.64 2.87 -4.83
C PHE A 240 -17.68 4.40 -4.99
N SER A 241 -16.56 4.95 -5.46
CA SER A 241 -16.41 6.37 -5.80
C SER A 241 -15.39 6.52 -6.93
N PRO A 242 -15.53 7.49 -7.84
CA PRO A 242 -14.50 7.82 -8.82
C PRO A 242 -13.15 8.18 -8.19
N ASN A 243 -13.16 8.72 -6.96
CA ASN A 243 -11.96 9.16 -6.25
C ASN A 243 -11.29 8.04 -5.43
N LEU A 244 -11.90 6.85 -5.37
CA LEU A 244 -11.39 5.70 -4.63
C LEU A 244 -11.04 4.54 -5.57
N LYS A 245 -9.84 3.98 -5.40
CA LYS A 245 -9.47 2.65 -5.91
C LYS A 245 -9.17 1.72 -4.74
N TRP A 246 -9.32 0.41 -4.92
CA TRP A 246 -9.21 -0.52 -3.80
C TRP A 246 -7.99 -1.41 -3.91
N MET A 247 -7.29 -1.57 -2.79
CA MET A 247 -6.18 -2.52 -2.66
C MET A 247 -6.60 -3.63 -1.69
N ILE A 248 -6.15 -4.86 -1.95
CA ILE A 248 -6.38 -5.99 -1.05
C ILE A 248 -5.12 -6.23 -0.23
N GLN A 249 -5.19 -5.98 1.07
CA GLN A 249 -4.10 -6.28 1.99
C GLN A 249 -4.25 -7.69 2.56
N VAL A 250 -3.14 -8.42 2.59
CA VAL A 250 -3.04 -9.76 3.15
C VAL A 250 -2.10 -9.70 4.37
N PRO A 251 -2.64 -9.77 5.59
CA PRO A 251 -1.82 -9.79 6.80
C PRO A 251 -1.01 -11.09 6.91
N ARG A 252 0.29 -10.98 7.21
CA ARG A 252 1.21 -12.10 7.39
C ARG A 252 1.04 -12.73 8.78
N ILE A 253 -0.12 -13.31 9.05
CA ILE A 253 -0.49 -13.85 10.38
C ILE A 253 -0.82 -15.34 10.36
N TYR A 254 -0.19 -16.10 9.46
CA TYR A 254 -0.39 -17.55 9.36
C TYR A 254 -0.18 -18.28 10.68
N ASP A 255 0.78 -17.85 11.50
CA ASP A 255 1.03 -18.42 12.82
C ASP A 255 -0.19 -18.38 13.74
N ILE A 256 -0.96 -17.29 13.70
CA ILE A 256 -2.20 -17.15 14.47
C ILE A 256 -3.26 -18.11 13.94
N PHE A 257 -3.41 -18.22 12.62
CA PHE A 257 -4.43 -19.10 12.01
C PHE A 257 -4.10 -20.56 12.18
N ARG A 258 -2.82 -20.92 12.02
CA ARG A 258 -2.34 -22.28 12.23
C ARG A 258 -2.43 -22.67 13.70
N GLY A 259 -2.03 -21.79 14.63
CA GLY A 259 -2.13 -22.05 16.06
C GLY A 259 -3.56 -22.18 16.59
N ARG A 260 -4.57 -21.77 15.82
CA ARG A 260 -6.00 -21.95 16.12
C ARG A 260 -6.70 -22.96 15.19
N ASP A 261 -5.94 -23.71 14.41
CA ASP A 261 -6.43 -24.73 13.46
C ASP A 261 -7.44 -24.21 12.43
N PHE A 262 -7.39 -22.92 12.07
CA PHE A 262 -8.20 -22.38 10.97
C PHE A 262 -7.72 -22.86 9.60
N VAL A 263 -6.41 -23.08 9.45
CA VAL A 263 -5.80 -23.63 8.24
C VAL A 263 -4.82 -24.75 8.59
N PRO A 264 -4.73 -25.82 7.77
CA PRO A 264 -3.85 -26.95 8.05
C PRO A 264 -2.37 -26.69 7.69
N HIS A 265 -2.11 -25.87 6.67
CA HIS A 265 -0.77 -25.52 6.19
C HIS A 265 -0.81 -24.22 5.39
N PHE A 266 0.34 -23.64 5.09
CA PHE A 266 0.42 -22.34 4.39
C PHE A 266 -0.20 -22.37 2.99
N GLY A 267 -0.05 -23.48 2.25
CA GLY A 267 -0.64 -23.67 0.93
C GLY A 267 -2.17 -23.49 0.93
N LYS A 268 -2.86 -23.89 2.01
CA LYS A 268 -4.31 -23.68 2.12
C LYS A 268 -4.66 -22.21 2.30
N MET A 269 -3.85 -21.46 3.03
CA MET A 269 -4.01 -20.00 3.15
C MET A 269 -3.87 -19.32 1.78
N LEU A 270 -2.84 -19.69 1.00
CA LEU A 270 -2.66 -19.19 -0.37
C LEU A 270 -3.85 -19.58 -1.27
N GLU A 271 -4.34 -20.81 -1.17
CA GLU A 271 -5.50 -21.27 -1.92
C GLU A 271 -6.75 -20.43 -1.60
N ASN A 272 -7.01 -20.15 -0.32
CA ASN A 272 -8.14 -19.32 0.11
C ASN A 272 -8.02 -17.87 -0.41
N ILE A 273 -6.81 -17.35 -0.57
CA ILE A 273 -6.55 -16.01 -1.11
C ILE A 273 -6.75 -15.98 -2.62
N PHE A 274 -6.13 -16.90 -3.36
CA PHE A 274 -6.03 -16.80 -4.82
C PHE A 274 -7.12 -17.57 -5.57
N LEU A 275 -7.56 -18.72 -5.09
CA LEU A 275 -8.53 -19.57 -5.82
C LEU A 275 -9.82 -18.84 -6.18
N PRO A 276 -10.48 -18.11 -5.26
CA PRO A 276 -11.73 -17.41 -5.59
C PRO A 276 -11.54 -16.36 -6.69
N VAL A 277 -10.38 -15.68 -6.72
CA VAL A 277 -10.05 -14.65 -7.71
C VAL A 277 -9.77 -15.26 -9.08
N PHE A 278 -9.08 -16.41 -9.12
CA PHE A 278 -8.91 -17.19 -10.35
C PHE A 278 -10.25 -17.70 -10.89
N GLN A 279 -11.10 -18.26 -10.02
CA GLN A 279 -12.43 -18.75 -10.40
C GLN A 279 -13.32 -17.62 -10.95
N ALA A 280 -13.38 -16.46 -10.28
CA ALA A 280 -14.12 -15.30 -10.78
C ALA A 280 -13.52 -14.69 -12.06
N THR A 281 -12.23 -14.91 -12.31
CA THR A 281 -11.59 -14.55 -13.57
C THR A 281 -11.97 -15.53 -14.68
N ILE A 282 -12.00 -16.84 -14.39
CA ILE A 282 -12.34 -17.91 -15.35
C ILE A 282 -13.84 -17.86 -15.72
N ASP A 283 -14.70 -17.76 -14.73
CA ASP A 283 -16.14 -17.67 -14.92
C ASP A 283 -16.74 -16.53 -14.09
N PRO A 284 -16.79 -15.31 -14.66
CA PRO A 284 -17.39 -14.15 -14.00
C PRO A 284 -18.86 -14.35 -13.61
N GLN A 285 -19.61 -15.18 -14.33
CA GLN A 285 -21.04 -15.38 -14.08
C GLN A 285 -21.30 -16.27 -12.87
N SER A 286 -20.38 -17.19 -12.56
CA SER A 286 -20.43 -17.99 -11.34
C SER A 286 -20.29 -17.17 -10.06
N ASN A 287 -19.66 -15.99 -10.14
CA ASN A 287 -19.34 -15.13 -9.00
C ASN A 287 -19.55 -13.63 -9.37
N PRO A 288 -20.80 -13.18 -9.61
CA PRO A 288 -21.06 -11.87 -10.20
C PRO A 288 -20.64 -10.71 -9.30
N GLU A 289 -20.92 -10.79 -7.99
CA GLU A 289 -20.56 -9.73 -7.03
C GLU A 289 -19.03 -9.59 -6.91
N LEU A 290 -18.32 -10.72 -6.83
CA LEU A 290 -16.86 -10.73 -6.81
C LEU A 290 -16.28 -10.18 -8.11
N SER A 291 -16.85 -10.54 -9.26
CA SER A 291 -16.41 -10.01 -10.55
C SER A 291 -16.59 -8.48 -10.63
N ILE A 292 -17.72 -7.95 -10.13
CA ILE A 292 -17.94 -6.50 -10.04
C ILE A 292 -16.89 -5.87 -9.12
N PHE A 293 -16.69 -6.41 -7.92
CA PHE A 293 -15.72 -5.88 -6.96
C PHE A 293 -14.29 -5.87 -7.53
N LEU A 294 -13.86 -6.95 -8.20
CA LEU A 294 -12.52 -7.06 -8.78
C LEU A 294 -12.23 -6.07 -9.92
N LYS A 295 -13.25 -5.43 -10.51
CA LYS A 295 -13.05 -4.32 -11.45
C LYS A 295 -12.60 -3.04 -10.74
N HIS A 296 -12.92 -2.90 -9.45
CA HIS A 296 -12.53 -1.76 -8.62
C HIS A 296 -11.27 -2.03 -7.78
N VAL A 297 -10.91 -3.30 -7.62
CA VAL A 297 -9.62 -3.70 -7.02
C VAL A 297 -8.51 -3.50 -8.04
N THR A 298 -7.41 -2.90 -7.60
CA THR A 298 -6.30 -2.53 -8.46
C THR A 298 -4.97 -3.15 -8.06
N GLY A 299 -4.89 -3.81 -6.90
CA GLY A 299 -3.67 -4.45 -6.47
C GLY A 299 -3.77 -5.20 -5.15
N PHE A 300 -2.66 -5.84 -4.81
CA PHE A 300 -2.44 -6.57 -3.57
C PHE A 300 -1.32 -5.93 -2.75
N ASP A 301 -1.44 -6.05 -1.45
CA ASP A 301 -0.47 -5.62 -0.45
C ASP A 301 -0.24 -6.77 0.56
N SER A 302 0.95 -6.85 1.12
CA SER A 302 1.31 -7.76 2.21
C SER A 302 1.65 -6.93 3.44
N VAL A 303 0.99 -7.21 4.58
CA VAL A 303 1.06 -6.36 5.79
C VAL A 303 1.33 -7.17 7.07
N ASP A 304 1.44 -6.49 8.22
CA ASP A 304 1.83 -6.95 9.59
C ASP A 304 3.20 -6.41 10.02
N ASP A 305 3.45 -6.42 11.34
CA ASP A 305 4.66 -5.92 12.00
C ASP A 305 5.96 -6.51 11.41
N GLU A 306 6.64 -5.72 10.59
CA GLU A 306 7.90 -6.11 9.95
C GLU A 306 9.06 -6.33 10.95
N SER A 307 8.94 -5.86 12.20
CA SER A 307 10.00 -6.02 13.21
C SER A 307 10.13 -7.45 13.75
N LYS A 308 9.06 -8.26 13.61
CA LYS A 308 9.04 -9.66 14.03
C LYS A 308 10.03 -10.48 13.21
N HIS A 309 10.94 -11.17 13.89
CA HIS A 309 11.88 -12.07 13.24
C HIS A 309 11.24 -13.45 12.99
N SER A 310 11.25 -13.91 11.73
CA SER A 310 10.80 -15.27 11.38
C SER A 310 11.78 -16.37 11.83
N GLY A 311 13.05 -16.02 12.08
CA GLY A 311 14.09 -16.93 12.57
C GLY A 311 14.61 -17.93 11.53
N HIS A 312 14.22 -17.82 10.27
CA HIS A 312 14.69 -18.64 9.15
C HIS A 312 14.70 -17.81 7.86
N MET A 313 15.65 -18.11 6.97
CA MET A 313 15.78 -17.48 5.66
C MET A 313 15.15 -18.38 4.60
N PHE A 314 14.43 -17.77 3.66
CA PHE A 314 13.92 -18.47 2.49
C PHE A 314 15.08 -18.96 1.63
N SER A 315 15.02 -20.21 1.18
CA SER A 315 16.06 -20.89 0.41
C SER A 315 15.47 -22.10 -0.30
N SER A 316 16.23 -22.72 -1.19
CA SER A 316 15.84 -23.95 -1.92
C SER A 316 15.49 -25.14 -1.01
N LYS A 317 15.92 -25.11 0.27
CA LYS A 317 15.61 -26.13 1.28
C LYS A 317 14.33 -25.82 2.09
N SER A 318 13.69 -24.68 1.83
CA SER A 318 12.46 -24.32 2.54
C SER A 318 11.34 -25.27 2.11
N PRO A 319 10.50 -25.74 3.04
CA PRO A 319 9.41 -26.65 2.69
C PRO A 319 8.44 -25.95 1.74
N LYS A 320 7.78 -26.74 0.88
CA LYS A 320 6.74 -26.23 -0.02
C LYS A 320 5.54 -25.74 0.79
N PRO A 321 4.67 -24.88 0.23
CA PRO A 321 3.55 -24.31 0.98
C PRO A 321 2.61 -25.36 1.59
N GLU A 322 2.41 -26.48 0.90
CA GLU A 322 1.63 -27.63 1.36
C GLU A 322 2.29 -28.39 2.51
N GLU A 323 3.62 -28.31 2.61
CA GLU A 323 4.45 -28.95 3.64
C GLU A 323 4.74 -28.02 4.81
N TRP A 324 4.46 -26.71 4.69
CA TRP A 324 4.61 -25.76 5.78
C TRP A 324 3.42 -25.88 6.73
N ASP A 325 3.44 -26.88 7.59
CA ASP A 325 2.37 -27.23 8.53
C ASP A 325 2.70 -26.89 10.00
N ILE A 326 3.87 -26.31 10.27
CA ILE A 326 4.27 -25.85 11.59
C ILE A 326 3.57 -24.54 11.97
N ALA A 327 3.38 -24.28 13.27
CA ALA A 327 2.73 -23.06 13.76
C ALA A 327 3.57 -21.78 13.59
N LYS A 328 4.85 -21.89 13.20
CA LYS A 328 5.69 -20.70 12.96
C LYS A 328 5.31 -20.05 11.64
N ASN A 329 5.30 -18.72 11.64
CA ASN A 329 5.03 -17.92 10.45
C ASN A 329 6.16 -18.09 9.42
N PRO A 330 5.88 -18.29 8.12
CA PRO A 330 6.90 -18.21 7.08
C PRO A 330 7.60 -16.84 7.07
N SER A 331 8.84 -16.80 6.58
CA SER A 331 9.58 -15.55 6.41
C SER A 331 8.88 -14.55 5.47
N TYR A 332 9.15 -13.26 5.63
CA TYR A 332 8.65 -12.21 4.74
C TYR A 332 8.89 -12.54 3.26
N THR A 333 10.12 -12.91 2.90
CA THR A 333 10.48 -13.26 1.51
C THR A 333 9.66 -14.43 0.98
N TYR A 334 9.33 -15.42 1.82
CA TYR A 334 8.48 -16.55 1.45
C TYR A 334 7.08 -16.07 1.05
N TYR A 335 6.45 -15.21 1.85
CA TYR A 335 5.16 -14.60 1.51
C TYR A 335 5.24 -13.83 0.20
N ILE A 336 6.23 -12.96 0.06
CA ILE A 336 6.38 -12.10 -1.12
C ILE A 336 6.54 -12.92 -2.40
N TYR A 337 7.35 -13.98 -2.38
CA TYR A 337 7.51 -14.84 -3.55
C TYR A 337 6.19 -15.49 -3.98
N TYR A 338 5.49 -16.18 -3.06
CA TYR A 338 4.26 -16.89 -3.43
C TYR A 338 3.10 -15.94 -3.74
N MET A 339 3.04 -14.77 -3.11
CA MET A 339 2.07 -13.75 -3.50
C MET A 339 2.38 -13.25 -4.92
N TYR A 340 3.63 -12.85 -5.20
CA TYR A 340 4.05 -12.40 -6.51
C TYR A 340 3.80 -13.44 -7.61
N ALA A 341 4.21 -14.70 -7.39
CA ALA A 341 4.03 -15.77 -8.37
C ALA A 341 2.55 -15.96 -8.75
N ASN A 342 1.66 -16.00 -7.76
CA ASN A 342 0.23 -16.15 -8.02
C ASN A 342 -0.39 -14.91 -8.68
N ILE A 343 0.02 -13.69 -8.27
CA ILE A 343 -0.42 -12.44 -8.90
C ILE A 343 0.05 -12.37 -10.35
N ALA A 344 1.29 -12.76 -10.65
CA ALA A 344 1.84 -12.78 -12.00
C ALA A 344 1.02 -13.69 -12.92
N VAL A 345 0.78 -14.94 -12.52
CA VAL A 345 -0.03 -15.90 -13.30
C VAL A 345 -1.47 -15.40 -13.47
N LEU A 346 -2.06 -14.85 -12.40
CA LEU A 346 -3.41 -14.27 -12.45
C LEU A 346 -3.50 -13.11 -13.44
N ASN A 347 -2.51 -12.22 -13.42
CA ASN A 347 -2.45 -11.07 -14.33
C ASN A 347 -2.31 -11.51 -15.79
N GLN A 348 -1.52 -12.54 -16.09
CA GLN A 348 -1.43 -13.10 -17.45
C GLN A 348 -2.80 -13.60 -17.92
N LEU A 349 -3.51 -14.35 -17.07
CA LEU A 349 -4.86 -14.82 -17.39
C LEU A 349 -5.86 -13.67 -17.60
N ARG A 350 -5.83 -12.67 -16.73
CA ARG A 350 -6.74 -11.50 -16.80
C ARG A 350 -6.48 -10.67 -18.05
N MET A 351 -5.21 -10.47 -18.40
CA MET A 351 -4.79 -9.75 -19.61
C MET A 351 -5.26 -10.46 -20.89
N GLN A 352 -5.09 -11.78 -20.99
CA GLN A 352 -5.60 -12.58 -22.12
C GLN A 352 -7.12 -12.49 -22.29
N ARG A 353 -7.85 -12.09 -21.23
CA ARG A 353 -9.30 -11.92 -21.23
C ARG A 353 -9.76 -10.46 -21.32
N GLY A 354 -8.84 -9.51 -21.50
CA GLY A 354 -9.17 -8.08 -21.55
C GLY A 354 -9.71 -7.53 -20.23
N MET A 355 -9.34 -8.13 -19.09
CA MET A 355 -9.70 -7.66 -17.74
C MET A 355 -8.58 -6.80 -17.14
N ASN A 356 -8.90 -5.96 -16.15
CA ASN A 356 -7.90 -5.22 -15.39
C ASN A 356 -6.94 -6.16 -14.65
N THR A 357 -5.67 -5.76 -14.49
CA THR A 357 -4.66 -6.50 -13.72
C THR A 357 -4.48 -5.89 -12.33
N PHE A 358 -3.69 -6.56 -11.49
CA PHE A 358 -3.43 -6.18 -10.11
C PHE A 358 -1.95 -5.87 -9.91
N MET A 359 -1.63 -4.66 -9.43
CA MET A 359 -0.27 -4.35 -8.99
C MET A 359 0.05 -5.04 -7.65
N PHE A 360 1.32 -5.33 -7.41
CA PHE A 360 1.80 -5.84 -6.14
C PHE A 360 2.62 -4.79 -5.40
N ARG A 361 2.10 -4.34 -4.26
CA ARG A 361 2.58 -3.15 -3.54
C ARG A 361 2.69 -3.42 -2.03
N PRO A 362 3.67 -4.24 -1.59
CA PRO A 362 3.78 -4.66 -0.21
C PRO A 362 4.25 -3.53 0.72
N HIS A 363 3.82 -3.59 1.98
CA HIS A 363 4.52 -2.93 3.07
C HIS A 363 5.92 -3.53 3.21
N CYS A 364 6.93 -2.69 3.03
CA CYS A 364 8.29 -3.15 2.96
C CYS A 364 9.30 -2.14 3.50
N GLY A 365 10.13 -2.62 4.43
CA GLY A 365 11.26 -1.86 4.94
C GLY A 365 10.86 -0.71 5.83
N GLU A 366 9.67 -0.73 6.44
CA GLU A 366 9.36 0.16 7.56
C GLU A 366 10.25 -0.18 8.78
N ALA A 367 10.28 -1.48 9.09
CA ALA A 367 11.12 -2.11 10.10
C ALA A 367 11.72 -3.42 9.52
N GLY A 368 12.22 -4.30 10.39
CA GLY A 368 12.68 -5.63 9.97
C GLY A 368 14.02 -5.67 9.24
N ALA A 369 14.24 -6.78 8.54
CA ALA A 369 15.52 -7.10 7.88
C ALA A 369 15.64 -6.44 6.49
N ILE A 370 16.87 -6.15 6.08
CA ILE A 370 17.16 -5.59 4.74
C ILE A 370 16.74 -6.54 3.61
N THR A 371 16.68 -7.84 3.87
CA THR A 371 16.23 -8.85 2.90
C THR A 371 14.77 -8.66 2.48
N HIS A 372 13.95 -7.94 3.26
CA HIS A 372 12.59 -7.58 2.85
C HIS A 372 12.61 -6.70 1.60
N LEU A 373 13.44 -5.65 1.62
CA LEU A 373 13.59 -4.69 0.52
C LEU A 373 14.17 -5.34 -0.73
N LEU A 374 15.00 -6.36 -0.57
CA LEU A 374 15.55 -7.16 -1.66
C LEU A 374 14.46 -8.01 -2.32
N ALA A 375 13.64 -8.70 -1.51
CA ALA A 375 12.51 -9.48 -2.03
C ALA A 375 11.52 -8.58 -2.80
N ALA A 376 11.17 -7.42 -2.24
CA ALA A 376 10.28 -6.46 -2.88
C ALA A 376 10.92 -5.84 -4.14
N PHE A 377 12.22 -5.54 -4.14
CA PHE A 377 12.92 -5.03 -5.33
C PHE A 377 12.77 -5.95 -6.55
N MET A 378 12.79 -7.27 -6.34
CA MET A 378 12.67 -8.25 -7.43
C MET A 378 11.22 -8.48 -7.90
N THR A 379 10.22 -8.09 -7.12
CA THR A 379 8.84 -8.60 -7.30
C THR A 379 7.74 -7.55 -7.27
N ALA A 380 7.95 -6.42 -6.62
CA ALA A 380 6.93 -5.41 -6.39
C ALA A 380 6.94 -4.32 -7.45
N ASP A 381 5.76 -3.83 -7.82
CA ASP A 381 5.61 -2.66 -8.69
C ASP A 381 5.99 -1.36 -7.96
N ASN A 382 5.78 -1.31 -6.65
CA ASN A 382 6.27 -0.27 -5.73
C ASN A 382 6.12 -0.75 -4.27
N ILE A 383 6.64 0.02 -3.30
CA ILE A 383 6.57 -0.33 -1.87
C ILE A 383 5.92 0.75 -1.01
N SER A 384 5.34 0.34 0.12
CA SER A 384 4.98 1.24 1.23
C SER A 384 6.12 1.31 2.27
N HIS A 385 6.38 2.50 2.79
CA HIS A 385 7.40 2.92 3.76
C HIS A 385 8.85 3.06 3.26
N GLY A 386 9.56 1.96 2.97
CA GLY A 386 10.93 2.00 2.45
C GLY A 386 12.00 2.64 3.37
N LEU A 387 11.72 2.88 4.66
CA LEU A 387 12.62 3.56 5.60
C LEU A 387 14.01 2.94 5.68
N ASN A 388 14.08 1.62 5.66
CA ASN A 388 15.32 0.85 5.78
C ASN A 388 16.22 0.94 4.55
N LEU A 389 15.78 1.52 3.42
CA LEU A 389 16.67 1.79 2.28
C LEU A 389 17.85 2.69 2.68
N LYS A 390 17.67 3.58 3.67
CA LYS A 390 18.76 4.43 4.20
C LYS A 390 19.92 3.62 4.81
N LYS A 391 19.69 2.35 5.16
CA LYS A 391 20.69 1.43 5.74
C LYS A 391 21.43 0.61 4.67
N SER A 392 20.99 0.64 3.41
CA SER A 392 21.60 -0.10 2.31
C SER A 392 21.84 0.83 1.11
N PRO A 393 23.05 1.40 0.95
CA PRO A 393 23.34 2.27 -0.20
C PRO A 393 23.20 1.52 -1.52
N VAL A 394 23.46 0.21 -1.55
CA VAL A 394 23.30 -0.61 -2.76
C VAL A 394 21.84 -0.68 -3.19
N LEU A 395 20.94 -1.05 -2.28
CA LEU A 395 19.50 -1.11 -2.61
C LEU A 395 18.94 0.28 -2.90
N GLN A 396 19.30 1.30 -2.11
CA GLN A 396 18.85 2.67 -2.38
C GLN A 396 19.26 3.15 -3.78
N TYR A 397 20.48 2.81 -4.22
CA TYR A 397 20.95 3.15 -5.56
C TYR A 397 20.24 2.34 -6.65
N LEU A 398 19.94 1.06 -6.39
CA LEU A 398 19.13 0.26 -7.31
C LEU A 398 17.71 0.82 -7.47
N TYR A 399 17.04 1.21 -6.39
CA TYR A 399 15.71 1.86 -6.45
C TYR A 399 15.77 3.19 -7.22
N PHE A 400 16.87 3.94 -7.10
CA PHE A 400 17.11 5.10 -7.96
C PHE A 400 17.27 4.69 -9.43
N LEU A 401 18.10 3.71 -9.76
CA LEU A 401 18.33 3.34 -11.16
C LEU A 401 17.07 2.77 -11.84
N THR A 402 16.29 1.97 -11.11
CA THR A 402 15.06 1.33 -11.63
C THR A 402 13.82 2.21 -11.46
N GLN A 403 13.95 3.35 -10.78
CA GLN A 403 12.85 4.28 -10.51
C GLN A 403 11.62 3.62 -9.85
N ILE A 404 11.83 2.58 -9.02
CA ILE A 404 10.75 1.91 -8.27
C ILE A 404 10.15 2.89 -7.26
N PRO A 405 8.83 3.16 -7.32
CA PRO A 405 8.19 4.11 -6.41
C PRO A 405 8.14 3.67 -4.94
N ILE A 406 8.10 4.66 -4.04
CA ILE A 406 8.04 4.47 -2.59
C ILE A 406 6.96 5.39 -2.01
N ALA A 407 5.88 4.80 -1.48
CA ALA A 407 4.88 5.55 -0.72
C ALA A 407 5.33 5.71 0.72
N MET A 408 5.49 6.94 1.20
CA MET A 408 6.01 7.21 2.55
C MET A 408 4.96 7.95 3.39
N SER A 409 4.82 7.54 4.65
CA SER A 409 3.89 8.16 5.62
C SER A 409 4.65 8.75 6.82
N PRO A 410 5.28 9.93 6.68
CA PRO A 410 6.11 10.52 7.72
C PRO A 410 5.45 10.69 9.10
N LEU A 411 4.16 11.04 9.19
CA LEU A 411 3.48 11.18 10.50
C LEU A 411 3.27 9.83 11.18
N SER A 412 2.88 8.80 10.44
CA SER A 412 2.82 7.42 10.94
C SER A 412 4.18 6.96 11.45
N ASN A 413 5.20 7.09 10.59
CA ASN A 413 6.56 6.72 10.92
C ASN A 413 7.10 7.50 12.13
N ASN A 414 6.67 8.75 12.31
CA ASN A 414 7.00 9.58 13.46
C ASN A 414 6.47 8.99 14.78
N SER A 415 5.24 8.50 14.76
CA SER A 415 4.56 7.96 15.93
C SER A 415 4.98 6.54 16.28
N LEU A 416 5.58 5.80 15.33
CA LEU A 416 5.89 4.38 15.50
C LEU A 416 7.38 4.04 15.53
N PHE A 417 8.24 4.67 14.72
CA PHE A 417 9.58 4.11 14.45
C PHE A 417 10.75 5.07 14.59
N LEU A 418 10.59 6.35 14.25
CA LEU A 418 11.67 7.34 14.27
C LEU A 418 11.13 8.75 14.44
N GLU A 419 11.94 9.71 14.86
CA GLU A 419 11.51 11.12 14.86
C GLU A 419 11.26 11.64 13.43
N TYR A 420 10.28 12.53 13.27
CA TYR A 420 9.90 13.11 11.98
C TYR A 420 11.09 13.71 11.20
N ALA A 421 11.95 14.46 11.89
CA ALA A 421 13.13 15.09 11.28
C ALA A 421 14.19 14.08 10.80
N LYS A 422 14.14 12.83 11.26
CA LYS A 422 15.01 11.73 10.84
C LYS A 422 14.41 10.89 9.71
N ASN A 423 13.21 11.24 9.24
CA ASN A 423 12.56 10.57 8.12
C ASN A 423 13.35 10.82 6.82
N PRO A 424 13.65 9.78 6.02
CA PRO A 424 14.50 9.93 4.86
C PRO A 424 13.78 10.48 3.62
N LEU A 425 12.49 10.85 3.69
CA LEU A 425 11.72 11.41 2.57
C LEU A 425 12.49 12.51 1.82
N LEU A 426 12.96 13.55 2.54
CA LEU A 426 13.69 14.65 1.92
C LEU A 426 14.98 14.16 1.25
N GLU A 427 15.73 13.28 1.92
CA GLU A 427 16.96 12.72 1.38
C GLU A 427 16.70 11.91 0.09
N PHE A 428 15.65 11.09 0.09
CA PHE A 428 15.24 10.27 -1.06
C PHE A 428 14.80 11.14 -2.22
N GLN A 429 13.99 12.17 -1.96
CA GLN A 429 13.57 13.17 -2.95
C GLN A 429 14.77 13.90 -3.56
N LYS A 430 15.73 14.35 -2.73
CA LYS A 430 16.94 15.03 -3.24
C LYS A 430 17.81 14.12 -4.08
N LYS A 431 17.91 12.84 -3.72
CA LYS A 431 18.63 11.82 -4.50
C LYS A 431 17.93 11.42 -5.80
N GLY A 432 16.66 11.80 -5.99
CA GLY A 432 15.88 11.49 -7.20
C GLY A 432 15.23 10.12 -7.17
N LEU A 433 15.01 9.54 -5.98
CA LEU A 433 14.11 8.40 -5.84
C LEU A 433 12.66 8.88 -6.04
N VAL A 434 11.82 8.00 -6.61
CA VAL A 434 10.42 8.31 -6.87
C VAL A 434 9.61 8.12 -5.57
N VAL A 435 9.51 9.19 -4.77
CA VAL A 435 8.73 9.17 -3.53
C VAL A 435 7.36 9.84 -3.69
N SER A 436 6.37 9.33 -2.96
CA SER A 436 5.09 9.97 -2.72
C SER A 436 4.84 10.12 -1.21
N LEU A 437 3.91 11.00 -0.86
CA LEU A 437 3.38 11.12 0.50
C LEU A 437 2.06 10.37 0.62
N SER A 438 1.85 9.75 1.76
CA SER A 438 0.66 8.96 2.10
C SER A 438 0.32 9.06 3.57
N THR A 439 -0.90 8.65 3.95
CA THR A 439 -1.41 8.91 5.31
C THR A 439 -1.38 7.71 6.26
N ASP A 440 -1.28 6.49 5.73
CA ASP A 440 -1.35 5.25 6.49
C ASP A 440 -2.70 5.07 7.21
N ASP A 441 -2.81 5.56 8.44
CA ASP A 441 -4.00 5.54 9.28
C ASP A 441 -4.40 6.96 9.73
N PRO A 442 -5.17 7.70 8.92
CA PRO A 442 -5.70 9.02 9.29
C PRO A 442 -6.30 9.11 10.70
N MET A 443 -7.07 8.10 11.13
CA MET A 443 -7.70 8.08 12.44
C MET A 443 -6.68 8.16 13.58
N GLN A 444 -5.53 7.48 13.42
CA GLN A 444 -4.49 7.35 14.42
C GLN A 444 -3.49 8.51 14.38
N PHE A 445 -3.21 9.08 13.21
CA PHE A 445 -2.05 9.97 13.02
C PHE A 445 -2.40 11.42 12.68
N HIS A 446 -3.64 11.72 12.30
CA HIS A 446 -4.02 13.02 11.74
C HIS A 446 -5.09 13.73 12.56
N TYR A 447 -5.07 15.07 12.53
CA TYR A 447 -6.02 15.91 13.26
C TYR A 447 -7.01 16.63 12.34
N THR A 448 -6.65 16.83 11.08
CA THR A 448 -7.42 17.65 10.15
C THR A 448 -8.48 16.85 9.38
N LYS A 449 -9.39 17.56 8.69
CA LYS A 449 -10.39 16.94 7.80
C LYS A 449 -9.77 16.42 6.50
N GLU A 450 -8.59 16.89 6.12
CA GLU A 450 -7.89 16.53 4.89
C GLU A 450 -6.53 15.91 5.22
N PRO A 451 -6.49 14.63 5.65
CA PRO A 451 -5.27 13.99 6.18
C PRO A 451 -4.07 14.07 5.24
N LEU A 452 -4.29 13.80 3.95
CA LEU A 452 -3.22 13.88 2.96
C LEU A 452 -2.67 15.31 2.84
N MET A 453 -3.53 16.34 2.91
CA MET A 453 -3.07 17.73 2.86
C MET A 453 -2.28 18.11 4.11
N GLU A 454 -2.62 17.55 5.27
CA GLU A 454 -1.84 17.70 6.50
C GLU A 454 -0.43 17.08 6.37
N GLU A 455 -0.29 15.89 5.78
CA GLU A 455 1.03 15.31 5.45
C GLU A 455 1.87 16.24 4.58
N TYR A 456 1.29 16.73 3.48
CA TYR A 456 2.00 17.67 2.60
C TYR A 456 2.35 18.97 3.30
N ALA A 457 1.44 19.54 4.10
CA ALA A 457 1.67 20.78 4.81
C ALA A 457 2.81 20.64 5.85
N ILE A 458 2.79 19.58 6.65
CA ILE A 458 3.83 19.34 7.67
C ILE A 458 5.17 19.02 7.01
N ALA A 459 5.19 18.15 5.98
CA ALA A 459 6.40 17.86 5.22
C ALA A 459 7.00 19.13 4.61
N ALA A 460 6.16 20.00 4.01
CA ALA A 460 6.64 21.25 3.43
C ALA A 460 7.26 22.19 4.46
N GLN A 461 6.67 22.33 5.65
CA GLN A 461 7.19 23.21 6.69
C GLN A 461 8.46 22.66 7.34
N VAL A 462 8.49 21.36 7.65
CA VAL A 462 9.63 20.74 8.36
C VAL A 462 10.82 20.53 7.43
N PHE A 463 10.59 20.04 6.21
CA PHE A 463 11.63 19.77 5.22
C PHE A 463 11.93 20.95 4.30
N LYS A 464 11.20 22.07 4.46
CA LYS A 464 11.33 23.30 3.64
C LYS A 464 11.15 23.03 2.14
N LEU A 465 10.14 22.23 1.79
CA LEU A 465 9.86 21.88 0.40
C LEU A 465 9.30 23.10 -0.35
N SER A 466 9.82 23.32 -1.55
CA SER A 466 9.29 24.32 -2.48
C SER A 466 7.94 23.89 -3.06
N THR A 467 7.25 24.80 -3.75
CA THR A 467 6.04 24.44 -4.51
C THR A 467 6.34 23.41 -5.61
N CYS A 468 7.51 23.50 -6.26
CA CYS A 468 7.92 22.53 -7.27
C CYS A 468 8.12 21.14 -6.67
N ASP A 469 8.74 21.05 -5.48
CA ASP A 469 8.92 19.76 -4.78
C ASP A 469 7.58 19.13 -4.41
N MET A 470 6.66 19.91 -3.84
CA MET A 470 5.33 19.42 -3.48
C MET A 470 4.55 18.93 -4.71
N CYS A 471 4.65 19.64 -5.84
CA CYS A 471 4.02 19.23 -7.09
C CYS A 471 4.70 18.00 -7.71
N GLU A 472 6.02 17.86 -7.58
CA GLU A 472 6.77 16.67 -8.03
C GLU A 472 6.33 15.43 -7.24
N ILE A 473 6.25 15.53 -5.90
CA ILE A 473 5.76 14.44 -5.04
C ILE A 473 4.29 14.11 -5.36
N ALA A 474 3.45 15.12 -5.63
CA ALA A 474 2.07 14.90 -6.07
C ALA A 474 1.99 14.19 -7.44
N ARG A 475 2.79 14.62 -8.42
CA ARG A 475 2.91 13.95 -9.73
C ARG A 475 3.33 12.49 -9.57
N ASN A 476 4.32 12.22 -8.73
CA ASN A 476 4.79 10.86 -8.46
C ASN A 476 3.70 9.99 -7.82
N SER A 477 2.86 10.54 -6.94
CA SER A 477 1.71 9.82 -6.38
C SER A 477 0.73 9.34 -7.45
N VAL A 478 0.46 10.16 -8.48
CA VAL A 478 -0.41 9.78 -9.60
C VAL A 478 0.24 8.71 -10.47
N LEU A 479 1.55 8.83 -10.73
CA LEU A 479 2.29 7.81 -11.50
C LEU A 479 2.30 6.45 -10.79
N GLN A 480 2.56 6.46 -9.48
CA GLN A 480 2.59 5.27 -8.63
C GLN A 480 1.21 4.63 -8.42
N SER A 481 0.16 5.45 -8.45
CA SER A 481 -1.21 4.96 -8.22
C SER A 481 -1.68 3.99 -9.29
N SER A 482 -2.75 3.27 -8.97
CA SER A 482 -3.41 2.32 -9.87
C SER A 482 -4.53 2.94 -10.70
N LEU A 483 -4.51 4.27 -10.85
CA LEU A 483 -5.41 4.95 -11.77
C LEU A 483 -5.26 4.39 -13.19
N SER A 484 -6.38 4.34 -13.91
CA SER A 484 -6.43 3.90 -15.30
C SER A 484 -5.55 4.77 -16.20
N HIS A 485 -5.20 4.23 -17.37
CA HIS A 485 -4.44 4.97 -18.37
C HIS A 485 -5.15 6.29 -18.74
N GLU A 486 -6.47 6.24 -18.90
CA GLU A 486 -7.33 7.38 -19.24
C GLU A 486 -7.30 8.45 -18.14
N GLU A 487 -7.38 8.06 -16.87
CA GLU A 487 -7.25 8.96 -15.72
C GLU A 487 -5.85 9.60 -15.70
N LYS A 488 -4.78 8.82 -15.91
CA LYS A 488 -3.40 9.34 -15.95
C LYS A 488 -3.17 10.28 -17.12
N LEU A 489 -3.70 10.00 -18.32
CA LEU A 489 -3.67 10.94 -19.46
C LEU A 489 -4.35 12.28 -19.10
N HIS A 490 -5.51 12.21 -18.43
CA HIS A 490 -6.23 13.41 -18.03
C HIS A 490 -5.49 14.21 -16.95
N PHE A 491 -4.82 13.53 -16.00
CA PHE A 491 -4.17 14.13 -14.84
C PHE A 491 -2.74 14.61 -15.08
N LEU A 492 -1.99 13.93 -15.94
CA LEU A 492 -0.56 14.18 -16.18
C LEU A 492 -0.27 14.75 -17.56
N GLY A 493 -1.16 14.52 -18.53
CA GLY A 493 -1.00 14.93 -19.93
C GLY A 493 -0.90 13.75 -20.89
N GLN A 494 -1.11 14.02 -22.19
CA GLN A 494 -1.17 12.99 -23.24
C GLN A 494 0.16 12.22 -23.40
N ALA A 495 1.27 12.87 -23.10
CA ALA A 495 2.61 12.32 -23.29
C ALA A 495 3.18 11.67 -22.02
N TYR A 496 2.41 11.45 -20.95
CA TYR A 496 2.95 11.09 -19.62
C TYR A 496 3.81 9.81 -19.58
N LEU A 497 3.67 8.91 -20.57
CA LEU A 497 4.47 7.70 -20.71
C LEU A 497 5.86 7.94 -21.32
N LYS A 498 6.09 9.12 -21.91
CA LYS A 498 7.42 9.49 -22.40
C LYS A 498 8.33 9.79 -21.21
N GLU A 499 9.61 9.51 -21.39
CA GLU A 499 10.62 9.83 -20.38
C GLU A 499 11.00 11.32 -20.43
N GLY A 500 11.47 11.82 -19.29
CA GLY A 500 12.00 13.18 -19.16
C GLY A 500 10.99 14.32 -19.38
N PRO A 501 11.45 15.50 -19.84
CA PRO A 501 10.60 16.68 -20.00
C PRO A 501 9.41 16.47 -20.94
N GLU A 502 9.56 15.63 -21.97
CA GLU A 502 8.47 15.32 -22.91
C GLU A 502 7.29 14.63 -22.21
N GLY A 503 7.57 13.91 -21.13
CA GLY A 503 6.58 13.21 -20.30
C GLY A 503 5.84 14.08 -19.29
N ASN A 504 6.05 15.40 -19.33
CA ASN A 504 5.48 16.33 -18.37
C ASN A 504 4.70 17.44 -19.07
N ASP A 505 3.39 17.53 -18.81
CA ASP A 505 2.62 18.72 -19.12
C ASP A 505 2.52 19.60 -17.86
N ILE A 506 3.31 20.68 -17.81
CA ILE A 506 3.32 21.62 -16.67
C ILE A 506 1.92 22.19 -16.36
N ARG A 507 1.05 22.32 -17.36
CA ARG A 507 -0.35 22.78 -17.18
C ARG A 507 -1.23 21.74 -16.46
N LYS A 508 -0.71 20.55 -16.24
CA LYS A 508 -1.36 19.43 -15.58
C LYS A 508 -0.67 19.05 -14.27
N THR A 509 0.65 19.11 -14.20
CA THR A 509 1.42 18.65 -13.04
C THR A 509 1.92 19.79 -12.17
N ASN A 510 2.03 21.01 -12.71
CA ASN A 510 2.72 22.14 -12.09
C ASN A 510 4.15 21.81 -11.60
N VAL A 511 4.83 20.90 -12.31
CA VAL A 511 6.26 20.62 -12.11
C VAL A 511 7.03 21.33 -13.21
N ALA A 512 8.01 22.15 -12.82
CA ALA A 512 8.85 22.90 -13.74
C ALA A 512 9.54 21.98 -14.76
N GLN A 513 9.66 22.41 -16.01
CA GLN A 513 10.35 21.61 -17.03
C GLN A 513 11.85 21.55 -16.76
N ILE A 514 12.42 22.61 -16.19
CA ILE A 514 13.79 22.61 -15.67
C ILE A 514 14.01 21.48 -14.66
N ARG A 515 13.05 21.25 -13.76
CA ARG A 515 13.11 20.12 -12.79
C ARG A 515 13.12 18.78 -13.51
N MET A 516 12.21 18.60 -14.47
CA MET A 516 12.09 17.35 -15.23
C MET A 516 13.35 17.05 -16.06
N ALA A 517 13.94 18.08 -16.67
CA ALA A 517 15.18 17.95 -17.43
C ALA A 517 16.32 17.50 -16.52
N TYR A 518 16.49 18.17 -15.38
CA TYR A 518 17.50 17.81 -14.40
C TYR A 518 17.39 16.34 -13.93
N ARG A 519 16.17 15.89 -13.58
CA ARG A 519 15.92 14.51 -13.12
C ARG A 519 16.30 13.50 -14.20
N TYR A 520 15.83 13.74 -15.43
CA TYR A 520 16.06 12.85 -16.56
C TYR A 520 17.53 12.77 -16.95
N GLU A 521 18.19 13.91 -17.14
CA GLU A 521 19.62 13.97 -17.46
C GLU A 521 20.47 13.29 -16.39
N THR A 522 20.11 13.47 -15.11
CA THR A 522 20.80 12.82 -14.00
C THR A 522 20.62 11.32 -14.02
N LEU A 523 19.40 10.81 -14.25
CA LEU A 523 19.16 9.37 -14.38
C LEU A 523 19.91 8.78 -15.59
N CYS A 524 19.79 9.40 -16.77
CA CYS A 524 20.50 8.96 -17.97
C CYS A 524 22.00 8.94 -17.77
N TYR A 525 22.56 9.93 -17.08
CA TYR A 525 23.99 9.97 -16.75
C TYR A 525 24.40 8.77 -15.89
N GLU A 526 23.69 8.48 -14.79
CA GLU A 526 24.02 7.33 -13.95
C GLU A 526 23.84 5.99 -14.69
N LEU A 527 22.79 5.84 -15.50
CA LEU A 527 22.58 4.64 -16.33
C LEU A 527 23.68 4.46 -17.37
N ASN A 528 24.12 5.56 -18.01
CA ASN A 528 25.23 5.53 -18.95
C ASN A 528 26.54 5.14 -18.26
N LEU A 529 26.80 5.57 -17.02
CA LEU A 529 27.97 5.13 -16.26
C LEU A 529 27.96 3.61 -16.03
N ILE A 530 26.81 3.01 -15.72
CA ILE A 530 26.69 1.55 -15.58
C ILE A 530 26.93 0.87 -16.94
N LYS A 531 26.31 1.39 -18.00
CA LYS A 531 26.47 0.86 -19.37
C LYS A 531 27.91 0.95 -19.87
N GLU A 532 28.63 2.01 -19.55
CA GLU A 532 30.05 2.16 -19.89
C GLU A 532 30.91 1.18 -19.09
N GLY A 533 30.62 0.98 -17.81
CA GLY A 533 31.27 -0.04 -16.98
C GLY A 533 31.17 -1.45 -17.57
N LEU A 534 30.03 -1.79 -18.19
CA LEU A 534 29.81 -3.07 -18.87
C LEU A 534 30.61 -3.24 -20.18
N LYS A 535 31.13 -2.16 -20.77
CA LYS A 535 31.96 -2.22 -22.00
C LYS A 535 33.46 -2.38 -21.70
N THR A 536 33.85 -2.15 -20.45
CA THR A 536 35.24 -2.26 -19.99
C THR A 536 35.62 -3.67 -19.53
N GLU A 537 34.68 -4.61 -19.58
CA GLU A 537 34.91 -6.07 -19.57
C GLU A 537 34.87 -6.61 -21.00
#